data_AF-A0A2S9GGD3-F1
#
_entry.id   AF-A0A2S9GGD3-F1
#
_cell.length_a   1.000
_cell.length_b   1.000
_cell.length_c   1.000
_cell.angle_alpha   90.00
_cell.angle_beta   90.00
_cell.angle_gamma   90.00
#
_symmetry.space_group_name_H-M   'P 1'
#
loop_
_entity.id
_entity.type
_entity.pdbx_description
1 polymer ?
#
loop_
_entity_poly.entity_id
_entity_poly.type
_entity_poly.pdbx_seq_one_letter_code
_entity_poly.pdbx_strand_id
1 'polypeptide(L)'
;TVLNVVGAVALCDAVRRCWSSLWTARAIAYRRDQDIGHEDISDAVVVQQMVPAEVAGVLFTADPMSGRRDHVVIEAAAGLGEAVV
;
A
#
# COMPACT_ATOMS: atom_id res chain seq x y z
N THR A 1 -4.47 -0.98 3.40
CA THR A 1 -3.76 -0.07 4.33
C THR A 1 -4.75 0.64 5.21
N VAL A 2 -4.36 0.99 6.44
CA VAL A 2 -5.20 1.75 7.38
C VAL A 2 -4.34 2.89 7.94
N LEU A 3 -4.79 4.13 7.82
CA LEU A 3 -4.05 5.31 8.30
C LEU A 3 -4.65 5.88 9.58
N ASN A 4 -3.87 6.77 10.21
CA ASN A 4 -4.28 7.54 11.38
C ASN A 4 -4.83 6.69 12.55
N VAL A 5 -4.17 5.57 12.84
CA VAL A 5 -4.56 4.66 13.91
C VAL A 5 -3.93 5.10 15.23
N VAL A 6 -4.75 5.28 16.27
CA VAL A 6 -4.31 5.77 17.58
C VAL A 6 -4.71 4.79 18.68
N GLY A 7 -3.74 4.38 19.49
CA GLY A 7 -3.95 3.50 20.64
C GLY A 7 -3.87 2.01 20.31
N ALA A 8 -3.55 1.21 21.33
CA ALA A 8 -3.24 -0.22 21.18
C ALA A 8 -4.44 -1.05 20.68
N VAL A 9 -5.66 -0.75 21.14
CA VAL A 9 -6.87 -1.48 20.72
C VAL A 9 -7.12 -1.28 19.23
N ALA A 10 -7.12 -0.02 18.78
CA ALA A 10 -7.32 0.31 17.37
C ALA A 10 -6.19 -0.25 16.49
N LEU A 11 -4.96 -0.30 17.00
CA LEU A 11 -3.83 -0.94 16.30
C LEU A 11 -4.07 -2.43 16.09
N CYS A 12 -4.48 -3.17 17.13
CA CYS A 12 -4.80 -4.59 17.00
C CYS A 12 -5.93 -4.83 15.99
N ASP A 13 -6.95 -3.97 15.96
CA ASP A 13 -8.03 -4.06 14.98
C ASP A 13 -7.57 -3.75 13.56
N ALA A 14 -6.71 -2.75 13.38
CA ALA A 14 -6.11 -2.43 12.09
C ALA A 14 -5.25 -3.59 11.56
N VAL A 15 -4.45 -4.24 12.42
CA VAL A 15 -3.65 -5.43 12.07
C VAL A 15 -4.55 -6.58 11.59
N ARG A 16 -5.64 -6.88 12.32
CA ARG A 16 -6.60 -7.92 11.90
C ARG A 16 -7.26 -7.58 10.56
N ARG A 17 -7.59 -6.30 10.33
CA ARG A 17 -8.13 -5.83 9.04
C ARG A 17 -7.13 -6.06 7.91
N CYS A 18 -5.85 -5.78 8.11
CA CYS A 18 -4.80 -6.05 7.11
C CYS A 18 -4.75 -7.55 6.76
N TRP A 19 -4.67 -8.44 7.76
CA TRP A 19 -4.68 -9.89 7.51
C TRP A 19 -5.95 -10.36 6.79
N SER A 20 -7.12 -9.81 7.15
CA SER A 20 -8.37 -10.13 6.45
C SER A 20 -8.38 -9.67 4.99
N SER A 21 -7.59 -8.65 4.63
CA SER A 21 -7.56 -8.09 3.27
C SER A 21 -7.02 -9.08 2.23
N LEU A 22 -6.20 -10.05 2.66
CA LEU A 22 -5.78 -11.18 1.84
C LEU A 22 -6.98 -11.99 1.32
N TRP A 23 -8.10 -12.04 2.02
CA TRP A 23 -9.23 -12.93 1.73
C TRP A 23 -10.39 -12.22 1.02
N THR A 24 -10.15 -11.04 0.45
CA THR A 24 -11.12 -10.39 -0.41
C THR A 24 -11.30 -11.18 -1.71
N ALA A 25 -12.50 -11.10 -2.32
CA ALA A 25 -12.79 -11.79 -3.58
C ALA A 25 -11.79 -11.44 -4.69
N ARG A 26 -11.36 -10.16 -4.75
CA ARG A 26 -10.34 -9.69 -5.71
C ARG A 26 -8.99 -10.37 -5.48
N ALA A 27 -8.53 -10.46 -4.22
CA ALA A 27 -7.25 -11.07 -3.90
C ALA A 27 -7.26 -12.59 -4.15
N ILE A 28 -8.36 -13.27 -3.84
CA ILE A 28 -8.54 -14.70 -4.13
C ILE A 28 -8.54 -14.96 -5.64
N ALA A 29 -9.29 -14.17 -6.42
CA ALA A 29 -9.32 -14.29 -7.88
C ALA A 29 -7.93 -14.10 -8.49
N TYR A 30 -7.21 -13.05 -8.09
CA TYR A 30 -5.84 -12.81 -8.55
C TYR A 30 -4.91 -13.99 -8.24
N ARG A 31 -4.94 -14.54 -7.02
CA ARG A 31 -4.11 -15.71 -6.68
C ARG A 31 -4.46 -16.94 -7.51
N ARG A 32 -5.75 -17.19 -7.75
CA ARG A 32 -6.19 -18.27 -8.63
C ARG A 32 -5.65 -18.10 -10.04
N ASP A 33 -5.70 -16.89 -10.59
CA ASP A 33 -5.20 -16.57 -11.93
C ASP A 33 -3.66 -16.67 -12.03
N GLN A 34 -2.96 -16.63 -10.90
CA GLN A 34 -1.50 -16.77 -10.80
C GLN A 34 -1.04 -18.14 -10.28
N ASP A 35 -1.98 -19.09 -10.09
CA ASP A 35 -1.72 -20.43 -9.56
C ASP A 35 -1.00 -20.42 -8.19
N ILE A 36 -1.39 -19.48 -7.32
CA ILE A 36 -0.85 -19.34 -5.95
C ILE A 36 -1.80 -20.01 -4.95
N GLY A 37 -1.29 -21.01 -4.22
CA GLY A 37 -2.02 -21.73 -3.18
C GLY A 37 -2.44 -20.84 -2.00
N HIS A 38 -3.48 -21.26 -1.27
CA HIS A 38 -3.98 -20.48 -0.13
C HIS A 38 -3.08 -20.61 1.10
N GLU A 39 -2.42 -21.76 1.22
CA GLU A 39 -1.43 -22.10 2.25
C GLU A 39 -0.03 -21.52 1.98
N ASP A 40 0.24 -21.10 0.74
CA ASP A 40 1.56 -20.61 0.32
C ASP A 40 1.78 -19.12 0.59
N ILE A 41 0.80 -18.43 1.17
CA ILE A 41 0.84 -16.99 1.42
C ILE A 41 0.87 -16.67 2.91
N SER A 42 1.54 -15.57 3.24
CA SER A 42 1.54 -14.97 4.57
C SER A 42 1.62 -13.45 4.43
N ASP A 43 1.03 -12.72 5.37
CA ASP A 43 1.02 -11.25 5.36
C ASP A 43 1.66 -10.69 6.62
N ALA A 44 2.69 -9.87 6.41
CA ALA A 44 3.40 -9.16 7.47
C ALA A 44 2.93 -7.70 7.48
N VAL A 45 2.44 -7.25 8.64
CA VAL A 45 1.90 -5.90 8.79
C VAL A 45 3.00 -4.95 9.25
N VAL A 46 3.32 -3.96 8.41
CA VAL A 46 4.23 -2.86 8.78
C VAL A 46 3.47 -1.82 9.59
N VAL A 47 4.00 -1.48 10.76
CA VAL A 47 3.48 -0.39 11.60
C VAL A 47 4.46 0.77 11.55
N GLN A 48 3.98 1.92 11.09
CA GLN A 48 4.78 3.12 10.89
C GLN A 48 4.12 4.31 11.60
N GLN A 49 4.94 5.22 12.14
CA GLN A 49 4.43 6.49 12.65
C GLN A 49 3.84 7.34 11.52
N MET A 50 2.65 7.88 11.75
CA MET A 50 1.96 8.74 10.79
C MET A 50 2.70 10.06 10.59
N VAL A 51 2.92 10.45 9.34
CA VAL A 51 3.53 11.75 8.98
C VAL A 51 2.42 12.76 8.67
N PRO A 52 2.37 13.92 9.33
CA PRO A 52 1.39 14.98 9.03
C PRO A 52 1.81 15.76 7.79
N ALA A 53 1.62 15.17 6.61
CA ALA A 53 2.05 15.75 5.35
C ALA A 53 1.12 16.88 4.87
N GLU A 54 1.71 18.04 4.54
CA GLU A 54 1.02 19.12 3.82
C GLU A 54 0.94 18.83 2.31
N VAL A 55 1.93 18.11 1.77
CA VAL A 55 2.01 17.63 0.39
C VAL A 55 2.67 16.25 0.40
N ALA A 56 2.16 15.33 -0.41
CA ALA A 56 2.71 13.99 -0.59
C ALA A 56 2.73 13.61 -2.08
N GLY A 57 3.53 12.61 -2.44
CA GLY A 57 3.79 12.27 -3.83
C GLY A 57 4.43 10.90 -4.05
N VAL A 58 4.51 10.51 -5.32
CA VAL A 58 5.25 9.35 -5.80
C VAL A 58 6.36 9.83 -6.73
N LEU A 59 7.51 9.14 -6.69
CA LEU A 59 8.66 9.42 -7.53
C LEU A 59 9.03 8.17 -8.31
N PHE A 60 9.18 8.32 -9.62
CA PHE A 60 9.77 7.33 -10.51
C PHE A 60 11.17 7.80 -10.92
N THR A 61 12.19 6.99 -10.61
CA THR A 61 13.60 7.29 -10.98
C THR A 61 13.93 7.00 -12.44
N ALA A 62 12.97 6.45 -13.18
CA ALA A 62 12.97 6.31 -14.62
C ALA A 62 11.59 6.71 -15.14
N ASP A 63 11.53 7.34 -16.30
CA ASP A 63 10.27 7.73 -16.94
C ASP A 63 9.40 6.47 -17.18
N PRO A 64 8.21 6.35 -16.55
CA PRO A 64 7.39 5.15 -16.65
C PRO A 64 6.75 4.98 -18.04
N MET A 65 6.68 6.04 -18.86
CA MET A 65 6.12 5.98 -20.21
C MET A 65 7.15 5.54 -21.25
N SER A 66 8.40 6.02 -21.13
CA SER A 66 9.47 5.76 -22.11
C SER A 66 10.56 4.79 -21.64
N GLY A 67 10.67 4.54 -20.34
CA GLY A 67 11.73 3.73 -19.72
C GLY A 67 13.08 4.45 -19.59
N ARG A 68 13.17 5.72 -19.96
CA ARG A 68 14.40 6.52 -19.87
C ARG A 68 14.86 6.68 -18.43
N ARG A 69 16.13 6.37 -18.17
CA ARG A 69 16.74 6.41 -16.82
C ARG A 69 17.48 7.72 -16.51
N ASP A 70 17.52 8.63 -17.48
CA ASP A 70 18.07 9.97 -17.33
C ASP A 70 17.01 11.01 -16.95
N HIS A 71 15.75 10.58 -16.80
CA HIS A 71 14.61 11.41 -16.41
C HIS A 71 13.97 10.87 -15.13
N VAL A 72 13.67 11.77 -14.19
CA VAL A 72 12.90 11.49 -12.96
C VAL A 72 11.52 12.13 -13.12
N VAL A 73 10.47 11.39 -12.79
CA VAL A 73 9.08 11.87 -12.81
C VAL A 73 8.55 11.93 -11.39
N ILE A 74 7.96 13.05 -11.00
CA ILE A 74 7.38 13.29 -9.68
C ILE A 74 5.92 13.67 -9.85
N GLU A 75 5.03 12.96 -9.15
CA GLU A 75 3.62 13.31 -9.01
C GLU A 75 3.36 13.71 -7.57
N ALA A 76 2.70 14.85 -7.35
CA ALA A 76 2.46 15.38 -6.01
C ALA A 76 1.05 15.97 -5.88
N ALA A 77 0.45 15.79 -4.70
CA ALA A 77 -0.83 16.37 -4.34
C ALA A 77 -0.79 16.91 -2.90
N ALA A 78 -1.67 17.88 -2.61
CA ALA A 78 -1.84 18.40 -1.26
C ALA A 78 -2.43 17.33 -0.31
N GLY A 79 -1.96 17.32 0.92
CA GLY A 79 -2.39 16.39 1.97
C GLY A 79 -1.64 15.06 1.96
N LEU A 80 -2.31 14.01 2.42
CA LEU A 80 -1.76 12.66 2.55
C LEU A 80 -1.59 11.97 1.19
N GLY A 81 -0.65 11.03 1.13
CA GLY A 81 -0.30 10.31 -0.10
C GLY A 81 -1.39 9.40 -0.68
N GLU A 82 -2.49 9.14 0.04
CA GLU A 82 -3.59 8.31 -0.49
C GLU A 82 -4.25 8.90 -1.74
N ALA A 83 -4.14 10.21 -1.96
CA ALA A 83 -4.72 10.85 -3.14
C ALA A 83 -3.93 10.56 -4.44
N VAL A 84 -2.69 10.06 -4.33
CA VAL A 84 -1.77 9.85 -5.46
C VAL A 84 -1.36 8.37 -5.62
N VAL A 85 -1.93 7.46 -4.83
CA VAL A 85 -1.62 6.02 -4.82
C VAL A 85 -2.86 5.18 -5.10
#